data_AF-A0A819PFX8-F1
#
_entry.id   AF-A0A819PFX8-F1
#
_cell.length_a   1.000
_cell.length_b   1.000
_cell.length_c   1.000
_cell.angle_alpha   90.00
_cell.angle_beta   90.00
_cell.angle_gamma   90.00
#
_symmetry.space_group_name_H-M   'P 1'
#
loop_
_entity.id
_entity.type
_entity.pdbx_description
1 polymer ?
#
loop_
_entity_poly.entity_id
_entity_poly.type
_entity_poly.pdbx_seq_one_letter_code
_entity_poly.pdbx_strand_id
1 'polypeptide(L)'
;MGILSLLDEECWFPKATNRTYLEKLINTHAQHPKFGKPNYKAPSDFSIMHYAGKVDYSTDQWLMKNMDPLNDNVVTLLQTSNDPFAREIWKDGNL
;
A
#
# COMPACT_ATOMS: atom_id res chain seq x y z
N MET A 1 1.77 -16.54 3.68
CA MET A 1 1.40 -15.12 3.85
C MET A 1 0.72 -14.66 2.58
N GLY A 2 -0.28 -13.79 2.66
CA GLY A 2 -0.93 -13.22 1.48
C GLY A 2 -0.21 -11.96 0.97
N ILE A 3 -0.64 -11.46 -0.19
CA ILE A 3 -0.10 -10.24 -0.82
C ILE A 3 -0.22 -9.02 0.10
N LEU A 4 -1.40 -8.82 0.72
CA LEU A 4 -1.65 -7.72 1.65
C LEU A 4 -0.89 -7.89 2.97
N SER A 5 -0.85 -9.11 3.51
CA SER A 5 -0.09 -9.37 4.74
C SER A 5 1.42 -9.12 4.57
N LEU A 6 1.97 -9.43 3.39
CA LEU A 6 3.35 -9.06 3.06
C LEU A 6 3.53 -7.55 2.95
N LEU A 7 2.52 -6.83 2.46
CA LEU A 7 2.56 -5.37 2.35
C LEU A 7 2.56 -4.74 3.74
N ASP A 8 1.69 -5.21 4.63
CA ASP A 8 1.61 -4.74 6.01
C ASP A 8 2.94 -4.95 6.74
N GLU A 9 3.50 -6.15 6.66
CA GLU A 9 4.81 -6.45 7.28
C GLU A 9 5.91 -5.54 6.73
N GLU A 10 5.92 -5.30 5.42
CA GLU A 10 6.94 -4.48 4.77
C GLU A 10 6.80 -3.00 5.14
N CYS A 11 5.58 -2.49 5.40
CA CYS A 11 5.34 -1.13 5.90
C CYS A 11 5.95 -0.91 7.29
N TRP A 12 6.12 -1.96 8.10
CA TRP A 12 6.70 -1.88 9.43
C TRP A 12 8.23 -1.96 9.40
N PHE A 13 8.81 -2.37 8.27
CA PHE A 13 10.25 -2.57 8.17
C PHE A 13 10.99 -1.25 7.92
N PRO A 14 11.99 -0.88 8.74
CA PRO A 14 12.73 0.35 8.54
C PRO A 14 13.41 0.38 7.17
N LYS A 15 13.19 1.45 6.41
CA LYS A 15 13.78 1.67 5.07
C LYS A 15 13.33 0.66 4.00
N ALA A 16 12.21 -0.02 4.21
CA ALA A 16 11.54 -0.75 3.15
C ALA A 16 11.23 0.16 1.94
N THR A 17 11.20 -0.44 0.76
CA THR A 17 10.85 0.24 -0.49
C THR A 17 9.87 -0.61 -1.29
N ASN A 18 9.15 -0.03 -2.24
CA ASN A 18 8.26 -0.80 -3.13
C ASN A 18 9.02 -1.93 -3.85
N ARG A 19 10.33 -1.75 -4.09
CA ARG A 19 11.20 -2.77 -4.68
C ARG A 19 11.47 -3.93 -3.73
N THR A 20 11.76 -3.68 -2.45
CA THR A 20 11.98 -4.77 -1.47
C THR A 20 10.69 -5.55 -1.23
N TYR A 21 9.55 -4.85 -1.17
CA TYR A 21 8.22 -5.46 -1.20
C TYR A 21 8.05 -6.40 -2.40
N LEU A 22 8.29 -5.91 -3.61
CA LEU A 22 8.13 -6.66 -4.84
C LEU A 22 9.03 -7.91 -4.89
N GLU A 23 10.30 -7.77 -4.50
CA GLU A 23 11.25 -8.89 -4.43
C GLU A 23 10.71 -10.00 -3.49
N LYS A 24 10.22 -9.61 -2.31
CA LYS A 24 9.63 -10.52 -1.33
C LYS A 24 8.35 -11.17 -1.86
N LEU A 25 7.50 -10.39 -2.54
CA LEU A 25 6.26 -10.86 -3.16
C LEU A 25 6.53 -11.93 -4.23
N ILE A 26 7.47 -11.66 -5.14
CA ILE A 26 7.86 -12.60 -6.19
C ILE A 26 8.47 -13.87 -5.57
N ASN A 27 9.39 -13.73 -4.62
CA ASN A 27 10.02 -14.88 -3.97
C ASN A 27 8.99 -15.77 -3.24
N THR A 28 7.96 -15.17 -2.64
CA THR A 28 6.93 -15.90 -1.92
C THR A 28 5.93 -16.59 -2.85
N HIS A 29 5.58 -15.98 -3.98
CA HIS A 29 4.45 -16.41 -4.81
C HIS A 29 4.81 -16.88 -6.22
N ALA A 30 6.09 -16.93 -6.61
CA ALA A 30 6.51 -17.29 -7.97
C ALA A 30 5.94 -18.61 -8.52
N GLN A 31 5.66 -19.59 -7.65
CA GLN A 31 5.11 -20.91 -8.04
C GLN A 31 3.57 -20.99 -7.93
N HIS A 32 2.92 -19.93 -7.44
CA HIS A 32 1.47 -19.96 -7.25
C HIS A 32 0.75 -19.79 -8.61
N PRO A 33 -0.19 -20.67 -8.99
CA PRO A 33 -0.82 -20.64 -10.32
C PRO A 33 -1.65 -19.38 -10.60
N LYS A 34 -1.95 -18.59 -9.56
CA LYS A 34 -2.64 -17.29 -9.68
C LYS A 34 -1.71 -16.08 -9.67
N PHE A 35 -0.41 -16.26 -9.48
CA PHE A 35 0.58 -15.20 -9.53
C PHE A 35 1.35 -15.30 -10.84
N GLY A 36 1.52 -14.20 -11.56
CA GLY A 36 2.13 -14.20 -12.88
C GLY A 36 3.01 -12.99 -13.13
N LYS A 37 3.82 -13.08 -14.19
CA LYS A 37 4.61 -11.96 -14.67
C LYS A 37 3.76 -11.03 -15.57
N PRO A 38 3.96 -9.71 -15.47
CA PRO A 38 3.28 -8.74 -16.32
C PRO A 38 3.79 -8.84 -17.76
N ASN A 39 3.04 -8.26 -18.70
CA ASN A 39 3.49 -8.19 -20.08
C ASN A 39 4.66 -7.19 -20.23
N TYR A 40 5.71 -7.56 -20.98
CA TYR A 40 6.95 -6.77 -21.14
C TYR A 40 6.79 -5.31 -21.63
N LYS A 41 5.61 -4.94 -22.13
CA LYS A 41 5.32 -3.58 -22.63
C LYS A 41 4.61 -2.69 -21.61
N ALA A 42 4.14 -3.24 -20.49
CA ALA A 42 3.38 -2.50 -19.48
C ALA A 42 4.29 -2.03 -18.33
N PRO A 43 4.07 -0.84 -17.76
CA PRO A 43 4.74 -0.38 -16.54
C PRO A 43 4.11 -1.08 -15.33
N SER A 44 4.25 -2.39 -15.25
CA SER A 44 3.66 -3.23 -14.21
C SER A 44 4.70 -4.20 -13.68
N ASP A 45 4.55 -4.55 -12.41
CA ASP A 45 5.55 -5.30 -11.64
C ASP A 45 5.17 -6.78 -11.48
N PHE A 46 3.87 -7.04 -11.29
CA PHE A 46 3.32 -8.40 -11.17
C PHE A 46 1.89 -8.46 -11.68
N SER A 47 1.34 -9.67 -11.76
CA SER A 47 -0.05 -9.89 -12.18
C SER A 47 -0.73 -10.94 -11.33
N ILE A 48 -2.04 -10.82 -11.21
CA ILE A 48 -2.88 -11.80 -10.50
C ILE A 48 -3.96 -12.31 -11.46
N MET A 49 -4.17 -13.63 -11.46
CA MET A 49 -5.26 -14.29 -12.18
C MET A 49 -6.53 -14.28 -11.33
N HIS A 50 -7.38 -13.27 -11.51
CA HIS A 50 -8.69 -13.19 -10.85
C HIS A 50 -9.74 -14.04 -11.60
N TYR A 51 -10.93 -14.17 -11.02
CA TYR A 51 -12.04 -14.90 -11.64
C TYR A 51 -12.43 -14.31 -13.01
N ALA A 52 -12.36 -12.99 -13.15
CA ALA A 52 -12.70 -12.25 -14.36
C ALA A 52 -11.53 -12.09 -15.35
N GLY A 53 -10.35 -12.65 -15.03
CA GLY A 53 -9.16 -12.58 -15.89
C GLY A 53 -7.91 -12.09 -15.18
N LYS A 54 -6.85 -11.91 -15.98
CA LYS A 54 -5.54 -11.41 -15.54
C LYS A 54 -5.60 -9.91 -15.33
N VAL A 55 -5.09 -9.44 -14.18
CA VAL A 55 -4.91 -8.01 -13.88
C VAL A 55 -3.44 -7.77 -13.58
N ASP A 56 -2.86 -6.77 -14.25
CA ASP A 56 -1.49 -6.33 -14.03
C ASP A 56 -1.46 -5.19 -12.99
N TYR A 57 -0.52 -5.25 -12.06
CA TYR A 57 -0.38 -4.30 -10.95
C TYR A 57 0.99 -3.63 -10.99
N SER A 58 1.00 -2.32 -10.74
CA SER A 58 2.21 -1.58 -10.38
C SER A 58 2.22 -1.38 -8.86
N THR A 59 3.35 -1.69 -8.24
CA THR A 59 3.63 -1.50 -6.81
C THR A 59 4.02 -0.06 -6.47
N ASP A 60 3.99 0.85 -7.45
CA ASP A 60 4.41 2.23 -7.21
C ASP A 60 3.55 2.90 -6.13
N GLN A 61 4.26 3.51 -5.18
CA GLN A 61 3.71 4.14 -3.98
C GLN A 61 2.85 3.25 -3.08
N TRP A 62 2.91 1.91 -3.19
CA TRP A 62 2.10 1.02 -2.34
C TRP A 62 2.40 1.18 -0.86
N LEU A 63 3.68 1.23 -0.46
CA LEU A 63 4.03 1.43 0.95
C LEU A 63 3.50 2.78 1.46
N MET A 64 3.68 3.86 0.71
CA MET A 64 3.15 5.19 1.08
C MET A 64 1.62 5.16 1.23
N LYS A 65 0.92 4.57 0.26
CA LYS A 65 -0.56 4.49 0.26
C LYS A 65 -1.10 3.61 1.38
N ASN A 66 -0.37 2.57 1.78
CA ASN A 66 -0.77 1.68 2.87
C ASN A 66 -0.46 2.26 4.25
N MET A 67 0.67 2.97 4.39
CA MET A 67 1.05 3.65 5.62
C MET A 67 0.22 4.92 5.88
N ASP A 68 -0.26 5.56 4.81
CA ASP A 68 -1.06 6.80 4.84
C ASP A 68 -0.57 7.82 5.89
N PRO A 69 0.72 8.21 5.87
CA PRO A 69 1.29 9.01 6.94
C PRO A 69 0.69 10.42 6.93
N LEU A 70 0.02 10.78 8.02
CA LEU A 70 -0.47 12.12 8.27
C LEU A 70 0.62 12.98 8.93
N ASN A 71 0.53 14.30 8.73
CA ASN A 71 1.39 15.24 9.45
C ASN A 71 0.75 15.60 10.79
N ASP A 72 1.37 15.17 11.89
CA ASP A 72 0.86 15.38 13.26
C ASP A 72 0.54 16.85 13.58
N ASN A 73 1.33 17.80 13.06
CA ASN A 73 1.08 19.22 13.29
C ASN A 73 -0.19 19.69 12.58
N VAL A 74 -0.44 19.18 11.38
CA VAL A 74 -1.64 19.50 10.60
C VAL A 74 -2.88 18.86 11.22
N VAL A 75 -2.76 17.61 11.69
CA VAL A 75 -3.83 16.93 12.44
C VAL A 75 -4.20 17.73 13.69
N THR A 76 -3.19 18.11 14.49
CA THR A 76 -3.39 18.91 15.71
C THR A 76 -4.01 20.28 15.40
N LEU A 77 -3.57 20.93 14.33
CA LEU A 77 -4.15 22.21 13.88
C LEU A 77 -5.64 22.07 13.54
N LEU A 78 -6.02 21.01 12.83
CA LEU A 78 -7.42 20.80 12.42
C LEU A 78 -8.31 20.38 13.60
N GLN A 79 -7.78 19.61 14.55
CA GLN A 79 -8.44 19.29 15.81
C GLN A 79 -8.72 20.53 16.68
N THR A 80 -7.93 21.58 16.52
CA THR A 80 -8.07 22.86 17.24
C THR A 80 -8.69 23.98 16.41
N SER A 81 -9.22 23.66 15.22
CA SER A 81 -9.88 24.62 14.32
C SER A 81 -10.98 25.40 15.04
N ASN A 82 -11.20 26.67 14.67
CA ASN A 82 -12.34 27.44 15.21
C ASN A 82 -13.70 26.96 14.66
N ASP A 83 -13.71 26.32 13.49
CA ASP A 83 -14.91 25.76 12.87
C ASP A 83 -15.31 24.44 13.57
N PRO A 84 -16.51 24.34 14.17
CA PRO A 84 -16.92 23.14 14.89
C PRO A 84 -17.02 21.89 14.00
N PHE A 85 -17.39 22.05 12.73
CA PHE A 85 -17.51 20.91 11.81
C PHE A 85 -16.14 20.32 11.45
N ALA A 86 -15.16 21.18 11.17
CA ALA A 86 -13.77 20.75 10.96
C ALA A 86 -13.21 20.02 12.17
N ARG A 87 -13.40 20.51 13.40
CA ARG A 87 -12.96 19.79 14.61
C ARG A 87 -13.59 18.41 14.73
N GLU A 88 -14.89 18.28 14.43
CA GLU A 88 -15.61 17.01 14.53
C GLU A 88 -15.10 15.97 13.53
N ILE A 89 -14.77 16.38 12.30
CA ILE A 89 -14.17 15.48 11.30
C ILE A 89 -12.82 14.92 11.78
N TRP A 90 -12.02 15.76 12.43
CA TRP A 90 -10.63 15.44 12.78
C TRP A 90 -10.44 14.93 14.22
N LYS A 91 -11.54 14.74 14.97
CA LYS A 91 -11.50 14.35 16.40
C LYS A 91 -10.70 13.07 16.66
N ASP A 92 -10.73 12.12 15.74
CA ASP A 92 -10.07 10.81 15.82
C ASP A 92 -8.84 10.71 14.89
N GLY A 93 -8.31 11.86 14.42
CA GLY A 93 -7.23 11.91 13.43
C GLY A 93 -5.85 11.42 13.90
N ASN A 94 -5.72 10.99 15.16
CA ASN A 94 -4.52 10.34 15.66
C ASN A 94 -4.61 8.85 15.34
N LEU A 95 -4.09 8.45 14.17
CA LEU A 95 -3.92 7.06 13.74
C LEU A 95 -2.58 6.50 14.20
#